data_AF-A0A7C7UFE9-F1
#
_entry.id   AF-A0A7C7UFE9-F1
#
_cell.length_a   1.000
_cell.length_b   1.000
_cell.length_c   1.000
_cell.angle_alpha   90.00
_cell.angle_beta   90.00
_cell.angle_gamma   90.00
#
_symmetry.space_group_name_H-M   'P 1'
#
loop_
_entity.id
_entity.type
_entity.pdbx_description
1 polymer ?
#
loop_
_entity_poly.entity_id
_entity_poly.type
_entity_poly.pdbx_seq_one_letter_code
_entity_poly.pdbx_strand_id
1 'polypeptide(L)'
;DKVLSLNAALARLTCEPAAILGLDDCGRLVEGKRADICIYDPDRPWTVDPERLYSAGRNTPFTGWELRGRVTHTLLAGRLVHADGET
;
A
#
# COMPACT_ATOMS: atom_id res chain seq x y z
N ASP A 1 -2.54 -4.46 -24.35
CA ASP A 1 -3.02 -3.46 -23.37
C ASP A 1 -3.71 -4.11 -22.16
N LYS A 2 -2.93 -4.58 -21.17
CA LYS A 2 -3.42 -5.26 -19.95
C LYS A 2 -3.04 -4.53 -18.65
N VAL A 3 -2.87 -3.21 -18.72
CA VAL A 3 -2.48 -2.39 -17.56
C VAL A 3 -3.73 -1.71 -17.00
N LEU A 4 -3.97 -1.87 -15.70
CA LEU A 4 -5.09 -1.21 -15.01
C LEU A 4 -4.79 0.29 -14.86
N SER A 5 -5.84 1.11 -14.90
CA SER A 5 -5.74 2.48 -14.38
C SER A 5 -5.48 2.44 -12.87
N LEU A 6 -4.89 3.51 -12.32
CA LEU A 6 -4.65 3.60 -10.88
C LEU A 6 -5.94 3.40 -10.07
N ASN A 7 -7.04 4.03 -10.47
CA ASN A 7 -8.33 3.88 -9.80
C ASN A 7 -8.84 2.44 -9.83
N ALA A 8 -8.69 1.73 -10.97
CA ALA A 8 -9.08 0.34 -11.06
C ALA A 8 -8.20 -0.57 -10.18
N ALA A 9 -6.90 -0.32 -10.12
CA ALA A 9 -5.99 -1.05 -9.24
C ALA A 9 -6.31 -0.81 -7.76
N LEU A 10 -6.57 0.44 -7.36
CA LEU A 10 -6.94 0.79 -5.98
C LEU A 10 -8.26 0.14 -5.58
N ALA A 11 -9.29 0.16 -6.42
CA ALA A 11 -10.58 -0.47 -6.14
C ALA A 11 -10.41 -1.98 -5.85
N ARG A 12 -9.59 -2.67 -6.66
CA ARG A 12 -9.29 -4.11 -6.55
C ARG A 12 -8.49 -4.49 -5.29
N LEU A 13 -7.79 -3.53 -4.69
CA LEU A 13 -6.99 -3.74 -3.48
C LEU A 13 -7.70 -3.26 -2.20
N THR A 14 -8.78 -2.47 -2.31
CA THR A 14 -9.41 -1.78 -1.17
C THR A 14 -10.91 -2.04 -1.06
N CYS A 15 -11.75 -1.24 -1.74
CA CYS A 15 -13.19 -1.22 -1.55
C CYS A 15 -13.91 -2.45 -2.10
N GLU A 16 -13.40 -3.08 -3.16
CA GLU A 16 -14.03 -4.28 -3.74
C GLU A 16 -13.83 -5.52 -2.85
N PRO A 17 -12.61 -5.83 -2.35
CA PRO A 17 -12.45 -6.88 -1.35
C PRO A 17 -13.28 -6.63 -0.08
N ALA A 18 -13.34 -5.39 0.41
CA ALA A 18 -14.16 -5.04 1.57
C ALA A 18 -15.65 -5.34 1.32
N ALA A 19 -16.17 -5.00 0.14
CA ALA A 19 -17.55 -5.30 -0.23
C ALA A 19 -17.83 -6.81 -0.32
N ILE A 20 -16.90 -7.60 -0.88
CA ILE A 20 -17.02 -9.06 -0.96
C ILE A 20 -17.07 -9.69 0.43
N LEU A 21 -16.29 -9.16 1.37
CA LEU A 21 -16.20 -9.65 2.75
C LEU A 21 -17.29 -9.09 3.68
N GLY A 22 -18.12 -8.16 3.20
CA GLY A 22 -19.14 -7.48 4.04
C GLY A 22 -18.53 -6.58 5.12
N LEU A 23 -17.37 -5.99 4.86
CA LEU A 23 -16.70 -5.08 5.79
C LEU A 23 -17.16 -3.64 5.53
N ASP A 24 -18.06 -3.15 6.38
CA ASP A 24 -18.64 -1.82 6.24
C ASP A 24 -17.79 -0.71 6.87
N ASP A 25 -16.76 -1.05 7.65
CA ASP A 25 -15.94 -0.09 8.39
C ASP A 25 -14.59 0.25 7.73
N CYS A 26 -14.23 -0.38 6.60
CA CYS A 26 -12.94 -0.21 5.95
C CYS A 26 -13.03 -0.16 4.40
N GLY A 27 -11.86 -0.03 3.75
CA GLY A 27 -11.73 -0.06 2.28
C GLY A 27 -12.18 1.21 1.55
N ARG A 28 -12.68 2.23 2.27
CA ARG A 28 -13.09 3.52 1.71
C ARG A 28 -12.64 4.68 2.61
N LEU A 29 -12.26 5.80 1.99
CA LEU A 29 -11.98 7.05 2.69
C LEU A 29 -13.28 7.85 2.82
N VAL A 30 -14.00 7.63 3.92
CA VAL A 30 -15.28 8.29 4.24
C VAL A 30 -15.30 8.63 5.73
N GLU A 31 -15.89 9.76 6.08
CA GLU A 31 -16.05 10.16 7.48
C GLU A 31 -16.76 9.09 8.31
N GLY A 32 -16.32 8.92 9.56
CA GLY A 32 -16.87 7.91 10.49
C GLY A 32 -16.42 6.47 10.23
N LYS A 33 -15.60 6.21 9.20
CA LYS A 33 -15.00 4.89 8.93
C LYS A 33 -13.60 4.76 9.53
N ARG A 34 -13.09 3.53 9.61
CA ARG A 34 -11.78 3.24 10.19
C ARG A 34 -10.69 3.89 9.34
N ALA A 35 -9.78 4.62 9.99
CA ALA A 35 -8.68 5.32 9.33
C ALA A 35 -7.50 4.38 9.00
N ASP A 36 -7.76 3.40 8.13
CA ASP A 36 -6.74 2.56 7.49
C ASP A 36 -6.26 3.25 6.21
N ILE A 37 -5.13 3.93 6.29
CA ILE A 37 -4.67 4.87 5.25
C ILE A 37 -3.24 4.52 4.84
N CYS A 38 -3.00 4.43 3.53
CA CYS A 38 -1.68 4.34 2.93
C CYS A 38 -1.41 5.63 2.14
N ILE A 39 -0.35 6.34 2.49
CA ILE A 39 0.10 7.54 1.79
C ILE A 39 1.36 7.16 1.02
N TYR A 40 1.40 7.48 -0.27
CA TYR A 40 2.57 7.24 -1.10
C TYR A 40 2.88 8.45 -1.98
N ASP A 41 4.16 8.63 -2.29
CA ASP A 41 4.66 9.63 -3.22
C ASP A 41 4.81 8.96 -4.60
N PRO A 42 4.00 9.31 -5.62
CA PRO A 42 4.05 8.70 -6.95
C PRO A 42 5.34 9.02 -7.72
N ASP A 43 6.02 10.12 -7.39
CA ASP A 43 7.18 10.65 -8.12
C ASP A 43 8.51 10.21 -7.52
N ARG A 44 8.46 9.37 -6.48
CA ARG A 44 9.64 8.83 -5.80
C ARG A 44 9.89 7.36 -6.19
N PRO A 45 10.76 7.09 -7.18
CA PRO A 45 11.14 5.74 -7.53
C PRO A 45 12.05 5.12 -6.45
N TRP A 46 12.08 3.79 -6.39
CA TRP A 46 13.02 3.05 -5.56
C TRP A 46 13.32 1.68 -6.14
N THR A 47 14.53 1.19 -5.91
CA THR A 47 14.96 -0.15 -6.32
C THR A 47 14.71 -1.14 -5.19
N VAL A 48 14.14 -2.30 -5.53
CA VAL A 48 13.93 -3.38 -4.57
C VAL A 48 15.27 -4.00 -4.18
N ASP A 49 15.63 -3.81 -2.91
CA ASP A 49 16.77 -4.45 -2.26
C ASP A 49 16.23 -5.44 -1.22
N PRO A 50 16.44 -6.76 -1.40
CA PRO A 50 15.99 -7.78 -0.47
C PRO A 50 16.41 -7.51 0.97
N GLU A 51 17.60 -6.96 1.20
CA GLU A 51 18.15 -6.70 2.54
C GLU A 51 17.40 -5.58 3.27
N ARG A 52 16.68 -4.72 2.53
CA ARG A 52 15.90 -3.60 3.07
C ARG A 52 14.42 -3.91 3.25
N LEU A 53 13.95 -5.10 2.84
CA LEU A 53 12.55 -5.49 3.06
C LEU A 53 12.26 -5.74 4.55
N TYR A 54 11.04 -5.48 5.00
CA TYR A 54 10.64 -5.80 6.38
C TYR A 54 10.36 -7.31 6.58
N SER A 55 10.12 -8.05 5.50
CA SER A 55 9.93 -9.50 5.57
C SER A 55 11.19 -10.20 6.08
N ALA A 56 11.02 -11.20 6.96
CA ALA A 56 12.11 -12.08 7.37
C ALA A 56 12.65 -12.91 6.18
N GLY A 57 11.80 -13.19 5.20
CA GLY A 57 12.19 -13.85 3.96
C GLY A 57 12.82 -12.86 2.97
N ARG A 58 14.08 -13.10 2.61
CA ARG A 58 14.83 -12.32 1.60
C ARG A 58 14.62 -12.82 0.16
N ASN A 59 13.91 -13.94 -0.02
CA ASN A 59 13.64 -14.47 -1.35
C ASN A 59 12.49 -13.70 -2.02
N THR A 60 12.83 -12.81 -2.95
CA THR A 60 11.86 -12.04 -3.75
C THR A 60 12.23 -12.09 -5.23
N PRO A 61 11.27 -12.31 -6.14
CA PRO A 61 11.53 -12.25 -7.58
C PRO A 61 11.74 -10.81 -8.08
N PHE A 62 11.49 -9.80 -7.24
CA PHE A 62 11.54 -8.40 -7.62
C PHE A 62 12.92 -7.75 -7.39
N THR A 63 13.93 -8.51 -6.94
CA THR A 63 15.29 -7.98 -6.69
C THR A 63 15.81 -7.18 -7.89
N GLY A 64 16.25 -5.95 -7.63
CA GLY A 64 16.79 -5.04 -8.65
C GLY A 64 15.74 -4.35 -9.53
N TRP A 65 14.45 -4.64 -9.36
CA TRP A 65 13.39 -3.91 -10.07
C TRP A 65 13.29 -2.49 -9.52
N GLU A 66 13.19 -1.51 -10.42
CA GLU A 66 12.81 -0.15 -10.07
C GLU A 66 11.29 -0.03 -10.06
N LEU A 67 10.73 0.32 -8.91
CA LEU A 67 9.30 0.57 -8.74
C LEU A 67 9.06 2.08 -8.69
N ARG A 68 7.96 2.50 -9.31
CA ARG A 68 7.45 3.87 -9.21
C ARG A 68 6.48 3.96 -8.05
N GLY A 69 6.54 5.06 -7.31
CA GLY A 69 5.73 5.23 -6.12
C GLY A 69 6.40 4.63 -4.89
N ARG A 70 6.60 5.44 -3.86
CA ARG A 70 7.12 5.02 -2.56
C ARG A 70 6.10 5.30 -1.47
N VAL A 71 5.70 4.27 -0.74
CA VAL A 71 4.87 4.46 0.48
C VAL A 71 5.66 5.29 1.48
N THR A 72 5.06 6.36 1.96
CA THR A 72 5.66 7.26 2.96
C THR A 72 5.07 7.03 4.34
N HIS A 73 3.77 6.70 4.43
CA HIS A 73 3.11 6.48 5.71
C HIS A 73 2.03 5.41 5.60
N THR A 74 1.88 4.64 6.68
CA THR A 74 0.72 3.77 6.89
C THR A 74 0.10 4.05 8.24
N LEU A 75 -1.21 4.29 8.25
CA LEU A 75 -2.01 4.43 9.46
C LEU A 75 -2.96 3.24 9.58
N LEU A 76 -3.04 2.65 10.77
CA LEU A 76 -3.96 1.58 11.12
C LEU A 76 -4.94 2.10 12.18
N ALA A 77 -6.22 2.20 11.84
CA ALA A 77 -7.23 2.84 12.69
C ALA A 77 -6.79 4.22 13.25
N GLY A 78 -6.11 5.01 12.41
CA GLY A 78 -5.61 6.35 12.76
C GLY A 78 -4.29 6.38 13.52
N ARG A 79 -3.73 5.24 13.90
CA ARG A 79 -2.39 5.17 14.51
C ARG A 79 -1.33 5.02 13.43
N LEU A 80 -0.31 5.88 13.44
CA LEU A 80 0.86 5.74 12.59
C LEU A 80 1.60 4.44 12.93
N VAL A 81 1.74 3.54 11.95
CA VAL A 81 2.43 2.23 12.11
C VAL A 81 3.64 2.08 11.21
N HIS A 82 3.79 2.95 10.22
CA HIS A 82 4.95 3.02 9.34
C HIS A 82 5.15 4.44 8.87
N ALA A 83 6.40 4.90 8.90
CA ALA A 83 6.85 6.13 8.26
C ALA A 83 8.17 5.84 7.51
N ASP A 84 8.28 6.27 6.26
CA ASP A 84 9.50 6.07 5.47
C ASP A 84 10.65 6.87 6.11
N GLY A 85 11.74 6.18 6.41
CA GLY A 85 12.90 6.76 7.11
C GLY A 85 12.95 6.49 8.61
N GLU A 86 11.90 5.91 9.21
CA GLU A 86 11.90 5.45 10.59
C GLU A 86 11.98 3.91 10.63
N THR A 87 13.01 3.38 11.28
CA THR A 87 13.23 1.94 11.57
C THR A 87 12.55 1.52 12.84
#